data_AF-A0A2N1JDV6-F1
#
_entry.id   AF-A0A2N1JDV6-F1
#
_cell.length_a   1.000
_cell.length_b   1.000
_cell.length_c   1.000
_cell.angle_alpha   90.00
_cell.angle_beta   90.00
_cell.angle_gamma   90.00
#
_symmetry.space_group_name_H-M   'P 1'
#
loop_
_entity.id
_entity.type
_entity.pdbx_description
1 polymer ?
#
loop_
_entity_poly.entity_id
_entity_poly.type
_entity_poly.pdbx_seq_one_letter_code
_entity_poly.pdbx_strand_id
1 'polypeptide(L)'
;MSRAKVSITLGKKADDVRARPSPRAFAFDADVDTEAPLRGDAPPPSKAVRRQQAEAAALDEHVFDYDDVYDKMKAVDRQMKAASKEADKGRSPKYMSNFFRAAELRERDRLRAESKMIQRERAAEGDQYADKESFVTSAYKEQQEELARAEKEERIAEERARRRSKGVASFHQDMLKEESARRHAAVMALQNEVAVHEAHAPEETDLSRVERAVQQGKSVELNDEHQIVDRRELLGKGLNMMKRKADNDTETAAKLAPRESGRGSDRAARSQLMEEALLARLG
;
A
#
# COMPACT_ATOMS: atom_id res chain seq x y z
N MET A 1 66.59 -41.98 13.78
CA MET A 1 65.46 -41.26 13.14
C MET A 1 65.34 -39.88 13.79
N SER A 2 65.93 -38.87 13.15
CA SER A 2 66.00 -37.49 13.62
C SER A 2 64.68 -36.77 13.34
N ARG A 3 64.08 -36.14 14.37
CA ARG A 3 62.94 -35.23 14.19
C ARG A 3 63.46 -33.83 13.90
N ALA A 4 63.20 -33.33 12.69
CA ALA A 4 63.52 -31.97 12.28
C ALA A 4 62.64 -30.97 13.04
N LYS A 5 63.26 -29.99 13.72
CA LYS A 5 62.59 -28.83 14.31
C LYS A 5 62.50 -27.76 13.22
N VAL A 6 61.28 -27.43 12.80
CA VAL A 6 61.01 -26.30 11.90
C VAL A 6 60.79 -25.06 12.76
N SER A 7 61.71 -24.10 12.68
CA SER A 7 61.58 -22.77 13.26
C SER A 7 61.15 -21.79 12.16
N ILE A 8 59.99 -21.15 12.31
CA ILE A 8 59.53 -20.09 11.41
C ILE A 8 59.93 -18.75 12.04
N THR A 9 60.85 -18.04 11.40
CA THR A 9 61.17 -16.65 11.72
C THR A 9 60.33 -15.72 10.84
N LEU A 10 59.46 -14.92 11.46
CA LEU A 10 58.68 -13.92 10.75
C LEU A 10 59.54 -12.66 10.57
N GLY A 11 60.02 -12.42 9.35
CA GLY A 11 60.70 -11.18 8.99
C GLY A 11 59.74 -9.99 9.05
N LYS A 12 60.04 -9.01 9.90
CA LYS A 12 59.29 -7.76 10.03
C LYS A 12 59.57 -6.90 8.79
N LYS A 13 58.70 -6.98 7.78
CA LYS A 13 58.69 -5.99 6.69
C LYS A 13 58.13 -4.68 7.27
N ALA A 14 58.88 -3.61 7.10
CA ALA A 14 58.43 -2.26 7.44
C ALA A 14 57.40 -1.84 6.39
N ASP A 15 56.13 -1.78 6.79
CA ASP A 15 55.08 -1.16 5.99
C ASP A 15 55.21 0.36 6.14
N ASP A 16 55.46 1.03 5.02
CA ASP A 16 55.48 2.48 4.84
C ASP A 16 54.10 3.06 5.18
N VAL A 17 53.98 3.72 6.34
CA VAL A 17 52.72 4.34 6.82
C VAL A 17 52.48 5.63 6.04
N ARG A 18 52.02 5.50 4.79
CA ARG A 18 51.23 6.57 4.17
C ARG A 18 49.82 6.49 4.76
N ALA A 19 49.54 7.40 5.68
CA ALA A 19 48.24 7.56 6.32
C ALA A 19 47.11 7.61 5.27
N ARG A 20 46.30 6.55 5.21
CA ARG A 20 45.02 6.57 4.51
C ARG A 20 43.99 7.18 5.46
N PRO A 21 43.21 8.20 5.06
CA PRO A 21 42.17 8.74 5.91
C PRO A 21 41.10 7.67 6.15
N SER A 22 40.78 7.40 7.42
CA SER A 22 39.72 6.49 7.83
C SER A 22 38.35 7.00 7.35
N PRO A 23 37.44 6.14 6.86
CA PRO A 23 36.10 6.57 6.49
C PRO A 23 35.33 7.01 7.74
N ARG A 24 34.90 8.26 7.75
CA ARG A 24 34.02 8.83 8.78
C ARG A 24 32.64 8.18 8.67
N ALA A 25 32.37 7.19 9.51
CA ALA A 25 31.02 6.72 9.77
C ALA A 25 30.47 7.48 11.00
N PHE A 26 29.48 8.34 10.77
CA PHE A 26 28.59 8.93 11.77
C PHE A 26 29.24 9.81 12.86
N ALA A 27 29.44 11.09 12.55
CA ALA A 27 29.45 12.16 13.54
C ALA A 27 28.30 13.11 13.21
N PHE A 28 27.27 13.10 14.07
CA PHE A 28 26.13 14.01 14.02
C PHE A 28 26.38 15.05 15.12
N ASP A 29 27.11 16.10 14.77
CA ASP A 29 27.27 17.29 15.60
C ASP A 29 26.48 18.45 14.99
N ALA A 30 25.90 19.21 15.91
CA ALA A 30 24.79 20.14 15.77
C ALA A 30 25.05 21.36 14.88
N ASP A 31 23.93 21.87 14.35
CA ASP A 31 23.66 23.26 13.98
C ASP A 31 24.73 23.95 13.12
N VAL A 32 24.79 23.53 11.86
CA VAL A 32 25.17 24.43 10.77
C VAL A 32 24.00 24.44 9.81
N ASP A 33 23.37 25.61 9.64
CA ASP A 33 22.50 25.92 8.50
C ASP A 33 23.34 25.83 7.23
N THR A 34 23.69 24.61 6.81
CA THR A 34 24.19 24.36 5.46
C THR A 34 22.97 24.39 4.56
N GLU A 35 22.58 25.60 4.15
CA GLU A 35 21.90 25.84 2.88
C GLU A 35 22.54 24.88 1.85
N ALA A 36 21.82 23.82 1.49
CA ALA A 36 22.28 22.89 0.48
C ALA A 36 22.63 23.72 -0.76
N PRO A 37 23.83 23.60 -1.34
CA PRO A 37 24.20 24.46 -2.45
C PRO A 37 23.15 24.31 -3.55
N LEU A 38 22.44 25.41 -3.81
CA LEU A 38 21.53 25.56 -4.93
C LEU A 38 22.24 24.96 -6.14
N ARG A 39 21.62 23.92 -6.73
CA ARG A 39 22.12 23.09 -7.83
C ARG A 39 23.15 23.84 -8.65
N GLY A 40 24.43 23.62 -8.35
CA GLY A 40 25.51 24.27 -9.07
C GLY A 40 25.38 23.92 -10.55
N ASP A 41 25.50 24.92 -11.41
CA ASP A 41 25.43 24.76 -12.86
C ASP A 41 26.31 23.59 -13.28
N ALA A 42 25.67 22.48 -13.67
CA ALA A 42 26.38 21.33 -14.19
C ALA A 42 27.17 21.78 -15.42
N PRO A 43 28.44 21.36 -15.58
CA PRO A 43 29.22 21.74 -16.74
C PRO A 43 28.47 21.36 -18.03
N PRO A 44 28.42 22.25 -19.04
CA PRO A 44 27.63 22.02 -20.23
C PRO A 44 28.09 20.74 -20.94
N PRO A 45 27.16 19.96 -21.53
CA PRO A 45 27.51 18.71 -22.18
C PRO A 45 28.52 18.92 -23.32
N SER A 46 29.41 17.94 -23.47
CA SER A 46 30.42 17.94 -24.52
C SER A 46 29.77 17.99 -25.92
N LYS A 47 30.51 18.42 -26.95
CA LYS A 47 29.98 18.51 -28.32
C LYS A 47 29.48 17.15 -28.85
N ALA A 48 30.11 16.05 -28.44
CA ALA A 48 29.68 14.70 -28.80
C ALA A 48 28.33 14.36 -28.14
N VAL A 49 28.16 14.67 -26.85
CA VAL A 49 26.91 14.44 -26.11
C VAL A 49 25.77 15.28 -26.70
N ARG A 50 26.02 16.53 -27.08
CA ARG A 50 24.99 17.37 -27.74
C ARG A 50 24.53 16.82 -29.08
N ARG A 51 25.44 16.25 -29.89
CA ARG A 51 25.06 15.57 -31.13
C ARG A 51 24.17 14.36 -30.87
N GLN A 52 24.55 13.53 -29.90
CA GLN A 52 23.76 12.37 -29.50
C GLN A 52 22.38 12.76 -28.94
N GLN A 53 22.30 13.84 -28.15
CA GLN A 53 21.01 14.35 -27.64
C GLN A 53 20.11 14.87 -28.77
N ALA A 54 20.68 15.58 -29.75
CA ALA A 54 19.93 16.07 -30.90
C ALA A 54 19.48 14.92 -31.82
N GLU A 55 20.34 13.91 -32.03
CA GLU A 55 19.98 12.69 -32.76
C GLU A 55 18.85 11.93 -32.05
N ALA A 56 18.92 11.81 -30.72
CA ALA A 56 17.88 11.14 -29.95
C ALA A 56 16.55 11.92 -29.97
N ALA A 57 16.58 13.25 -29.81
CA ALA A 57 15.40 14.10 -29.90
C ALA A 57 14.76 14.12 -31.30
N ALA A 58 15.54 13.87 -32.35
CA ALA A 58 15.03 13.73 -33.71
C ALA A 58 14.35 12.37 -33.96
N LEU A 59 14.69 11.34 -33.18
CA LEU A 59 14.05 10.03 -33.26
C LEU A 59 12.72 9.99 -32.49
N ASP A 60 12.68 10.64 -31.31
CA ASP A 60 11.48 10.73 -30.48
C ASP A 60 11.51 12.04 -29.66
N GLU A 61 10.41 12.79 -29.71
CA GLU A 61 10.24 14.07 -29.02
C GLU A 61 10.20 13.89 -27.49
N HIS A 62 9.74 12.74 -27.01
CA HIS A 62 9.52 12.45 -25.59
C HIS A 62 10.71 11.80 -24.88
N VAL A 63 11.87 11.69 -25.53
CA VAL A 63 13.05 10.98 -25.00
C VAL A 63 13.55 11.55 -23.67
N PHE A 64 13.34 12.85 -23.42
CA PHE A 64 13.82 13.53 -22.22
C PHE A 64 12.72 13.88 -21.21
N ASP A 65 11.47 13.45 -21.44
CA ASP A 65 10.29 13.77 -20.62
C ASP A 65 10.19 12.86 -19.37
N TYR A 66 11.28 12.76 -18.60
CA TYR A 66 11.35 11.89 -17.43
C TYR A 66 10.40 12.32 -16.30
N ASP A 67 10.22 13.63 -16.12
CA ASP A 67 9.38 14.19 -15.05
C ASP A 67 7.91 13.88 -15.29
N ASP A 68 7.44 14.07 -16.53
CA ASP A 68 6.06 13.77 -16.93
C ASP A 68 5.72 12.29 -16.73
N VAL A 69 6.60 11.37 -17.12
CA VAL A 69 6.42 9.93 -16.90
C VAL A 69 6.39 9.61 -15.41
N TYR A 70 7.26 10.22 -14.61
CA TYR A 70 7.30 10.01 -13.17
C TYR A 70 6.03 10.52 -12.49
N ASP A 71 5.56 11.71 -12.85
CA ASP A 71 4.36 12.31 -12.29
C ASP A 71 3.11 11.52 -12.63
N LYS A 72 3.00 11.01 -13.86
CA LYS A 72 1.95 10.07 -14.27
C LYS A 72 2.02 8.76 -13.48
N MET A 73 3.22 8.16 -13.34
CA MET A 73 3.42 6.95 -12.52
C MET A 73 2.97 7.18 -11.07
N LYS A 74 3.31 8.35 -10.51
CA LYS A 74 2.91 8.73 -9.15
C LYS A 74 1.42 9.05 -9.04
N ALA A 75 0.79 9.56 -10.09
CA ALA A 75 -0.66 9.73 -10.12
C ALA A 75 -1.37 8.38 -9.99
N VAL A 76 -0.91 7.36 -10.72
CA VAL A 76 -1.45 5.99 -10.61
C VAL A 76 -1.21 5.42 -9.21
N ASP A 77 -0.01 5.57 -8.65
CA ASP A 77 0.28 5.16 -7.26
C ASP A 77 -0.68 5.82 -6.25
N ARG A 78 -0.98 7.12 -6.42
CA ARG A 78 -1.91 7.87 -5.57
C ARG A 78 -3.34 7.34 -5.70
N GLN A 79 -3.80 7.04 -6.91
CA GLN A 79 -5.13 6.46 -7.16
C GLN A 79 -5.26 5.08 -6.51
N MET A 80 -4.26 4.20 -6.68
CA MET A 80 -4.26 2.88 -6.04
C MET A 80 -4.29 2.97 -4.51
N LYS A 81 -3.53 3.90 -3.93
CA LYS A 81 -3.55 4.16 -2.48
C LYS A 81 -4.91 4.69 -2.01
N ALA A 82 -5.55 5.56 -2.80
CA ALA A 82 -6.89 6.07 -2.49
C ALA A 82 -7.93 4.93 -2.50
N ALA A 83 -7.90 4.08 -3.52
CA ALA A 83 -8.77 2.90 -3.62
C ALA A 83 -8.55 1.93 -2.45
N SER A 84 -7.30 1.66 -2.06
CA SER A 84 -6.99 0.85 -0.87
C SER A 84 -7.58 1.45 0.41
N LYS A 85 -7.44 2.78 0.60
CA LYS A 85 -8.00 3.46 1.77
C LYS A 85 -9.52 3.40 1.81
N GLU A 86 -10.17 3.45 0.65
CA GLU A 86 -11.62 3.33 0.55
C GLU A 86 -12.08 1.90 0.89
N ALA A 87 -11.38 0.89 0.38
CA ALA A 87 -11.61 -0.51 0.76
C ALA A 87 -11.40 -0.75 2.28
N ASP A 88 -10.42 -0.07 2.88
CA ASP A 88 -10.15 -0.18 4.32
C ASP A 88 -11.25 0.40 5.21
N LYS A 89 -12.04 1.39 4.73
CA LYS A 89 -13.15 1.97 5.51
C LYS A 89 -14.25 0.96 5.83
N GLY A 90 -14.49 0.00 4.93
CA GLY A 90 -15.48 -1.07 5.14
C GLY A 90 -14.93 -2.28 5.91
N ARG A 91 -13.63 -2.30 6.21
CA ARG A 91 -12.97 -3.46 6.81
C ARG A 91 -13.13 -3.45 8.32
N SER A 92 -13.49 -4.61 8.89
CA SER A 92 -13.49 -4.80 10.33
C SER A 92 -12.08 -4.60 10.93
N PRO A 93 -11.99 -4.11 12.17
CA PRO A 93 -10.70 -3.89 12.85
C PRO A 93 -9.86 -5.19 12.88
N LYS A 94 -8.56 -5.04 12.58
CA LYS A 94 -7.62 -6.15 12.34
C LYS A 94 -7.59 -7.22 13.43
N TYR A 95 -7.83 -6.83 14.68
CA TYR A 95 -7.66 -7.68 15.86
C TYR A 95 -8.96 -8.10 16.54
N MET A 96 -10.11 -7.52 16.18
CA MET A 96 -11.37 -7.78 16.89
C MET A 96 -11.80 -9.25 16.83
N SER A 97 -11.68 -9.85 15.65
CA SER A 97 -11.93 -11.29 15.48
C SER A 97 -10.99 -12.16 16.32
N ASN A 98 -9.75 -11.73 16.54
CA ASN A 98 -8.80 -12.47 17.39
C ASN A 98 -9.18 -12.38 18.87
N PHE A 99 -9.74 -11.25 19.33
CA PHE A 99 -10.26 -11.14 20.70
C PHE A 99 -11.44 -12.08 20.94
N PHE A 100 -12.39 -12.14 20.01
CA PHE A 100 -13.52 -13.08 20.10
C PHE A 100 -13.05 -14.54 20.09
N ARG A 101 -12.17 -14.91 19.15
CA ARG A 101 -11.58 -16.26 19.10
C ARG A 101 -10.81 -16.62 20.38
N ALA A 102 -10.09 -15.66 20.97
CA ALA A 102 -9.37 -15.88 22.21
C ALA A 102 -10.32 -16.07 23.41
N ALA A 103 -11.44 -15.34 23.45
CA ALA A 103 -12.48 -15.54 24.46
C ALA A 103 -13.12 -16.93 24.32
N GLU A 104 -13.53 -17.30 23.10
CA GLU A 104 -14.06 -18.64 22.79
C GLU A 104 -13.08 -19.76 23.19
N LEU A 105 -11.79 -19.57 22.89
CA LEU A 105 -10.76 -20.52 23.26
C LEU A 105 -10.67 -20.71 24.78
N ARG A 106 -10.70 -19.63 25.56
CA ARG A 106 -10.67 -19.71 27.04
C ARG A 106 -11.91 -20.40 27.62
N GLU A 107 -13.09 -20.11 27.09
CA GLU A 107 -14.32 -20.75 27.53
C GLU A 107 -14.25 -22.27 27.28
N ARG A 108 -13.79 -22.66 26.10
CA ARG A 108 -13.59 -24.08 25.77
C ARG A 108 -12.50 -24.73 26.62
N ASP A 109 -11.40 -24.03 26.91
CA ASP A 109 -10.34 -24.51 27.81
C ASP A 109 -10.88 -24.73 29.23
N ARG A 110 -11.73 -23.82 29.73
CA ARG A 110 -12.41 -23.97 31.02
C ARG A 110 -13.27 -25.23 31.05
N LEU A 111 -14.13 -25.44 30.05
CA LEU A 111 -14.97 -26.64 29.94
C LEU A 111 -14.15 -27.94 29.84
N ARG A 112 -13.00 -27.90 29.16
CA ARG A 112 -12.07 -29.05 29.10
C ARG A 112 -11.38 -29.31 30.43
N ALA A 113 -11.01 -28.27 31.17
CA ALA A 113 -10.42 -28.41 32.50
C ALA A 113 -11.43 -29.00 33.49
N GLU A 114 -12.66 -28.47 33.51
CA GLU A 114 -13.75 -28.96 34.35
C GLU A 114 -14.08 -30.43 34.05
N SER A 115 -14.20 -30.81 32.76
CA SER A 115 -14.49 -32.21 32.41
C SER A 115 -13.35 -33.18 32.80
N LYS A 116 -12.09 -32.79 32.64
CA LYS A 116 -10.94 -33.58 33.12
C LYS A 116 -10.86 -33.65 34.64
N MET A 117 -11.23 -32.57 35.33
CA MET A 117 -11.32 -32.54 36.79
C MET A 117 -12.34 -33.56 37.29
N ILE A 118 -13.56 -33.54 36.74
CA ILE A 118 -14.62 -34.50 37.08
C ILE A 118 -14.19 -35.94 36.77
N GLN A 119 -13.52 -36.18 35.64
CA GLN A 119 -13.00 -37.52 35.32
C GLN A 119 -11.94 -37.98 36.33
N ARG A 120 -11.06 -37.09 36.77
CA ARG A 120 -10.05 -37.39 37.78
C ARG A 120 -10.66 -37.68 39.15
N GLU A 121 -11.66 -36.91 39.56
CA GLU A 121 -12.42 -37.14 40.80
C GLU A 121 -13.11 -38.50 40.75
N ARG A 122 -13.78 -38.84 39.63
CA ARG A 122 -14.40 -40.16 39.45
C ARG A 122 -13.41 -41.31 39.44
N ALA A 123 -12.23 -41.13 38.87
CA ALA A 123 -11.20 -42.16 38.90
C ALA A 123 -10.67 -42.39 40.32
N ALA A 124 -10.54 -41.32 41.13
CA ALA A 124 -10.12 -41.42 42.52
C ALA A 124 -11.20 -42.04 43.42
N GLU A 125 -12.48 -41.74 43.18
CA GLU A 125 -13.63 -42.32 43.88
C GLU A 125 -14.03 -43.71 43.36
N GLY A 126 -13.57 -44.09 42.16
CA GLY A 126 -13.94 -45.32 41.47
C GLY A 126 -13.60 -46.58 42.27
N ASP A 127 -12.49 -46.57 43.01
CA ASP A 127 -12.11 -47.69 43.89
C ASP A 127 -13.10 -47.87 45.06
N GLN A 128 -13.78 -46.81 45.49
CA GLN A 128 -14.75 -46.83 46.60
C GLN A 128 -16.16 -47.24 46.14
N TYR A 129 -16.43 -47.16 44.84
CA TYR A 129 -17.75 -47.43 44.26
C TYR A 129 -17.71 -48.50 43.16
N ALA A 130 -16.66 -49.33 43.12
CA ALA A 130 -16.50 -50.41 42.15
C ALA A 130 -17.65 -51.43 42.17
N ASP A 131 -18.25 -51.65 43.34
CA ASP A 131 -19.37 -52.58 43.52
C ASP A 131 -20.73 -51.98 43.12
N LYS A 132 -20.79 -50.70 42.73
CA LYS A 132 -22.04 -50.00 42.36
C LYS A 132 -22.13 -49.79 40.85
N GLU A 133 -23.35 -49.82 40.33
CA GLU A 133 -23.61 -49.59 38.91
C GLU A 133 -23.34 -48.12 38.51
N SER A 134 -22.57 -47.91 37.44
CA SER A 134 -22.29 -46.58 36.89
C SER A 134 -23.25 -46.23 35.75
N PHE A 135 -24.02 -45.15 35.90
CA PHE A 135 -24.92 -44.68 34.85
C PHE A 135 -24.39 -43.41 34.18
N VAL A 136 -24.35 -43.41 32.85
CA VAL A 136 -23.96 -42.25 32.04
C VAL A 136 -25.16 -41.80 31.22
N THR A 137 -25.60 -40.55 31.43
CA THR A 137 -26.71 -39.95 30.68
C THR A 137 -26.34 -39.77 29.20
N SER A 138 -27.32 -39.86 28.30
CA SER A 138 -27.11 -39.65 26.85
C SER A 138 -26.46 -38.29 26.56
N ALA A 139 -26.95 -37.23 27.22
CA ALA A 139 -26.42 -35.88 27.09
C ALA A 139 -24.92 -35.78 27.46
N TYR A 140 -24.46 -36.51 28.47
CA TYR A 140 -23.04 -36.51 28.84
C TYR A 140 -22.17 -37.23 27.80
N LYS A 141 -22.67 -38.31 27.20
CA LYS A 141 -21.98 -38.99 26.10
C LYS A 141 -21.85 -38.08 24.89
N GLU A 142 -22.93 -37.38 24.53
CA GLU A 142 -22.93 -36.40 23.45
C GLU A 142 -21.93 -35.25 23.70
N GLN A 143 -21.90 -34.68 24.91
CA GLN A 143 -20.93 -33.65 25.29
C GLN A 143 -19.48 -34.15 25.22
N GLN A 144 -19.20 -35.38 25.66
CA GLN A 144 -17.86 -35.98 25.56
C GLN A 144 -17.44 -36.19 24.10
N GLU A 145 -18.36 -36.64 23.24
CA GLU A 145 -18.09 -36.79 21.82
C GLU A 145 -17.85 -35.45 21.12
N GLU A 146 -18.63 -34.42 21.43
CA GLU A 146 -18.46 -33.08 20.88
C GLU A 146 -17.10 -32.49 21.25
N LEU A 147 -16.70 -32.59 22.53
CA LEU A 147 -15.38 -32.16 22.99
C LEU A 147 -14.25 -32.93 22.29
N ALA A 148 -14.39 -34.25 22.13
CA ALA A 148 -13.40 -35.08 21.45
C ALA A 148 -13.31 -34.79 19.95
N ARG A 149 -14.43 -34.47 19.29
CA ARG A 149 -14.46 -34.04 17.88
C ARG A 149 -13.78 -32.67 17.72
N ALA A 150 -14.11 -31.71 18.58
CA ALA A 150 -13.51 -30.37 18.57
C ALA A 150 -11.98 -30.42 18.80
N GLU A 151 -11.50 -31.27 19.71
CA GLU A 151 -10.06 -31.44 19.95
C GLU A 151 -9.32 -32.02 18.73
N LYS A 152 -9.91 -33.03 18.07
CA LYS A 152 -9.33 -33.62 16.86
C LYS A 152 -9.27 -32.61 15.72
N GLU A 153 -10.34 -31.85 15.50
CA GLU A 153 -10.40 -30.84 14.45
C GLU A 153 -9.33 -29.77 14.66
N GLU A 154 -9.17 -29.28 15.88
CA GLU A 154 -8.14 -28.32 16.19
C GLU A 154 -6.73 -28.85 16.05
N ARG A 155 -6.47 -30.10 16.45
CA ARG A 155 -5.16 -30.71 16.26
C ARG A 155 -4.78 -30.73 14.79
N ILE A 156 -5.71 -31.11 13.92
CA ILE A 156 -5.51 -31.11 12.47
C ILE A 156 -5.33 -29.67 11.95
N ALA A 157 -6.12 -28.72 12.45
CA ALA A 157 -6.00 -27.31 12.07
C ALA A 157 -4.63 -26.72 12.47
N GLU A 158 -4.15 -27.04 13.67
CA GLU A 158 -2.85 -26.63 14.18
C GLU A 158 -1.71 -27.27 13.37
N GLU A 159 -1.78 -28.56 13.07
CA GLU A 159 -0.80 -29.24 12.21
C GLU A 159 -0.75 -28.60 10.81
N ARG A 160 -1.90 -28.26 10.22
CA ARG A 160 -1.97 -27.54 8.94
C ARG A 160 -1.40 -26.13 9.06
N ALA A 161 -1.68 -25.40 10.15
CA ALA A 161 -1.15 -24.05 10.36
C ALA A 161 0.37 -24.07 10.54
N ARG A 162 0.91 -25.01 11.31
CA ARG A 162 2.35 -25.24 11.46
C ARG A 162 3.01 -25.52 10.11
N ARG A 163 2.41 -26.40 9.29
CA ARG A 163 2.87 -26.67 7.91
C ARG A 163 2.79 -25.45 6.98
N ARG A 164 1.83 -24.54 7.20
CA ARG A 164 1.66 -23.30 6.42
C ARG A 164 2.51 -22.13 6.89
N SER A 165 3.17 -22.22 8.04
CA SER A 165 4.04 -21.17 8.56
C SER A 165 5.29 -21.04 7.68
N LYS A 166 5.18 -20.29 6.59
CA LYS A 166 6.32 -19.90 5.78
C LYS A 166 6.96 -18.72 6.52
N GLY A 167 8.22 -18.86 6.91
CA GLY A 167 8.90 -17.85 7.74
C GLY A 167 9.10 -16.49 7.05
N VAL A 168 10.04 -15.70 7.56
CA VAL A 168 10.36 -14.34 7.09
C VAL A 168 10.60 -14.25 5.57
N ALA A 169 11.13 -15.31 4.96
CA ALA A 169 11.32 -15.40 3.50
C ALA A 169 10.01 -15.23 2.71
N SER A 170 8.88 -15.73 3.22
CA SER A 170 7.59 -15.56 2.54
C SER A 170 7.05 -14.14 2.62
N PHE A 171 7.28 -13.46 3.76
CA PHE A 171 6.93 -12.05 3.90
C PHE A 171 7.69 -11.20 2.87
N HIS A 172 8.99 -11.45 2.68
CA HIS A 172 9.76 -10.76 1.63
C HIS A 172 9.27 -11.12 0.22
N GLN A 173 8.93 -12.39 -0.04
CA GLN A 173 8.32 -12.76 -1.32
C GLN A 173 7.02 -12.01 -1.58
N ASP A 174 6.15 -11.90 -0.57
CA ASP A 174 4.86 -11.23 -0.71
C ASP A 174 5.02 -9.71 -0.87
N MET A 175 5.95 -9.10 -0.12
CA MET A 175 6.32 -7.68 -0.29
C MET A 175 6.86 -7.42 -1.71
N LEU A 176 7.76 -8.27 -2.21
CA LEU A 176 8.32 -8.14 -3.55
C LEU A 176 7.28 -8.35 -4.64
N LYS A 177 6.33 -9.28 -4.45
CA LYS A 177 5.19 -9.49 -5.37
C LYS A 177 4.25 -8.30 -5.38
N GLU A 178 3.98 -7.71 -4.21
CA GLU A 178 3.15 -6.53 -4.12
C GLU A 178 3.82 -5.33 -4.80
N GLU A 179 5.12 -5.13 -4.57
CA GLU A 179 5.90 -4.07 -5.21
C GLU A 179 6.04 -4.28 -6.72
N SER A 180 6.23 -5.52 -7.18
CA SER A 180 6.27 -5.82 -8.61
C SER A 180 4.91 -5.59 -9.26
N ALA A 181 3.82 -6.04 -8.66
CA ALA A 181 2.46 -5.81 -9.16
C ALA A 181 2.13 -4.31 -9.24
N ARG A 182 2.50 -3.52 -8.22
CA ARG A 182 2.33 -2.06 -8.23
C ARG A 182 3.09 -1.41 -9.39
N ARG A 183 4.37 -1.77 -9.58
CA ARG A 183 5.18 -1.25 -10.69
C ARG A 183 4.63 -1.66 -12.05
N HIS A 184 4.23 -2.93 -12.20
CA HIS A 184 3.62 -3.42 -13.45
C HIS A 184 2.31 -2.70 -13.78
N ALA A 185 1.44 -2.47 -12.79
CA ALA A 185 0.21 -1.72 -12.99
C ALA A 185 0.47 -0.28 -13.42
N ALA A 186 1.47 0.38 -12.82
CA ALA A 186 1.84 1.74 -13.19
C ALA A 186 2.40 1.83 -14.62
N VAL A 187 3.26 0.89 -15.02
CA VAL A 187 3.79 0.83 -16.40
C VAL A 187 2.68 0.55 -17.41
N MET A 188 1.76 -0.37 -17.11
CA MET A 188 0.63 -0.69 -17.99
C MET A 188 -0.33 0.50 -18.14
N ALA A 189 -0.58 1.23 -17.06
CA ALA A 189 -1.39 2.45 -17.11
C ALA A 189 -0.76 3.53 -18.01
N LEU A 190 0.57 3.71 -17.90
CA LEU A 190 1.32 4.62 -18.77
C LEU A 190 1.25 4.20 -20.24
N GLN A 191 1.42 2.92 -20.53
CA GLN A 191 1.32 2.39 -21.90
C GLN A 191 -0.08 2.61 -22.50
N ASN A 192 -1.13 2.45 -21.69
CA ASN A 192 -2.49 2.72 -22.12
C ASN A 192 -2.73 4.21 -22.39
N GLU A 193 -2.20 5.12 -21.57
CA GLU A 193 -2.29 6.56 -21.83
C GLU A 193 -1.58 6.94 -23.15
N VAL A 194 -0.39 6.39 -23.40
CA VAL A 194 0.33 6.60 -24.68
C VAL A 194 -0.48 6.08 -25.87
N ALA A 195 -1.03 4.87 -25.77
CA ALA A 195 -1.88 4.31 -26.82
C ALA A 195 -3.16 5.13 -27.05
N VAL A 196 -3.75 5.72 -25.99
CA VAL A 196 -4.90 6.63 -26.13
C VAL A 196 -4.48 7.92 -26.82
N HIS A 197 -3.32 8.50 -26.50
CA HIS A 197 -2.82 9.70 -27.20
C HIS A 197 -2.53 9.44 -28.69
N GLU A 198 -1.97 8.28 -29.04
CA GLU A 198 -1.77 7.87 -30.44
C GLU A 198 -3.10 7.59 -31.16
N ALA A 199 -4.10 7.04 -30.47
CA ALA A 199 -5.42 6.75 -31.04
C ALA A 199 -6.35 7.97 -31.11
N HIS A 200 -6.10 9.03 -30.33
CA HIS A 200 -6.92 10.25 -30.29
C HIS A 200 -6.52 11.30 -31.33
N ALA A 201 -5.71 10.91 -32.31
CA ALA A 201 -5.45 11.69 -33.52
C ALA A 201 -6.26 11.25 -34.77
N PRO A 202 -7.59 10.97 -34.72
CA PRO A 202 -8.37 11.19 -35.92
C PRO A 202 -8.51 12.71 -36.02
N GLU A 203 -7.84 13.33 -36.99
CA GLU A 203 -8.21 14.68 -37.38
C GLU A 203 -9.72 14.68 -37.67
N GLU A 204 -10.52 15.33 -36.81
CA GLU A 204 -11.93 15.54 -37.10
C GLU A 204 -12.00 16.14 -38.50
N THR A 205 -12.56 15.38 -39.45
CA THR A 205 -12.64 15.81 -40.84
C THR A 205 -13.41 17.13 -40.87
N ASP A 206 -12.96 18.06 -41.71
CA ASP A 206 -13.55 19.41 -41.76
C ASP A 206 -15.08 19.39 -42.00
N LEU A 207 -15.59 18.34 -42.64
CA LEU A 207 -17.02 18.05 -42.79
C LEU A 207 -17.74 17.85 -41.45
N SER A 208 -17.17 17.05 -40.53
CA SER A 208 -17.75 16.81 -39.20
C SER A 208 -17.78 18.08 -38.34
N ARG A 209 -16.80 18.97 -38.53
CA ARG A 209 -16.75 20.28 -37.88
C ARG A 209 -17.85 21.22 -38.41
N VAL A 210 -18.10 21.18 -39.72
CA VAL A 210 -19.14 21.97 -40.37
C VAL A 210 -20.53 21.50 -39.94
N GLU A 211 -20.81 20.19 -39.95
CA GLU A 211 -22.10 19.65 -39.51
C GLU A 211 -22.44 20.08 -38.08
N ARG A 212 -21.46 20.03 -37.17
CA ARG A 212 -21.62 20.47 -35.78
C ARG A 212 -21.86 21.98 -35.68
N ALA A 213 -21.22 22.79 -36.51
CA ALA A 213 -21.40 24.24 -36.54
C ALA A 213 -22.77 24.63 -37.11
N VAL A 214 -23.25 23.93 -38.14
CA VAL A 214 -24.60 24.10 -38.70
C VAL A 214 -25.67 23.71 -37.68
N GLN A 215 -25.47 22.63 -36.91
CA GLN A 215 -26.36 22.28 -35.78
C GLN A 215 -26.38 23.36 -34.68
N GLN A 216 -25.27 24.09 -34.50
CA GLN A 216 -25.19 25.25 -33.60
C GLN A 216 -25.77 26.54 -34.22
N GLY A 217 -26.31 26.47 -35.44
CA GLY A 217 -26.88 27.62 -36.15
C GLY A 217 -25.85 28.61 -36.67
N LYS A 218 -24.58 28.19 -36.81
CA LYS A 218 -23.52 29.01 -37.44
C LYS A 218 -23.52 28.72 -38.94
N SER A 219 -23.51 29.76 -39.75
CA SER A 219 -23.18 29.65 -41.17
C SER A 219 -21.72 29.21 -41.32
N VAL A 220 -21.44 28.31 -42.25
CA VAL A 220 -20.07 27.96 -42.63
C VAL A 220 -20.11 27.64 -44.11
N GLU A 221 -19.30 28.36 -44.90
CA GLU A 221 -19.22 28.16 -46.35
C GLU A 221 -18.08 27.19 -46.68
N LEU A 222 -18.39 26.20 -47.53
CA LEU A 222 -17.46 25.21 -48.05
C LEU A 222 -17.11 25.55 -49.50
N ASN A 223 -15.84 25.40 -49.86
CA ASN A 223 -15.39 25.47 -51.25
C ASN A 223 -15.74 24.18 -52.02
N ASP A 224 -15.58 24.17 -53.34
CA ASP A 224 -15.84 22.99 -54.19
C ASP A 224 -14.96 21.77 -53.85
N GLU A 225 -13.84 22.00 -53.15
CA GLU A 225 -12.96 20.97 -52.60
C GLU A 225 -13.31 20.56 -51.15
N HIS A 226 -14.50 20.91 -50.66
CA HIS A 226 -14.99 20.64 -49.31
C HIS A 226 -14.13 21.21 -48.17
N GLN A 227 -13.33 22.23 -48.46
CA GLN A 227 -12.54 22.97 -47.47
C GLN A 227 -13.31 24.18 -46.96
N ILE A 228 -13.20 24.48 -45.66
CA ILE A 228 -13.86 25.63 -45.03
C ILE A 228 -13.18 26.92 -45.50
N VAL A 229 -13.94 27.78 -46.18
CA VAL A 229 -13.45 29.08 -46.68
C VAL A 229 -13.21 30.04 -45.53
N ASP A 230 -14.15 30.13 -44.57
CA ASP A 230 -14.06 31.03 -43.41
C ASP A 230 -14.09 30.29 -42.07
N ARG A 231 -12.90 30.08 -41.50
CA ARG A 231 -12.72 29.41 -40.19
C ARG A 231 -13.16 30.26 -39.00
N ARG A 232 -13.42 31.55 -39.20
CA ARG A 232 -13.76 32.50 -38.12
C ARG A 232 -15.11 32.20 -37.49
N GLU A 233 -16.07 31.73 -38.27
CA GLU A 233 -17.44 31.44 -37.78
C GLU A 233 -17.48 30.14 -36.97
N LEU A 234 -16.52 29.24 -37.21
CA LEU A 234 -16.30 28.04 -36.41
C LEU A 234 -15.70 28.34 -35.03
N LEU A 235 -15.00 29.47 -34.88
CA LEU A 235 -14.45 29.90 -33.60
C LEU A 235 -15.59 30.36 -32.67
N GLY A 236 -15.50 29.96 -31.39
CA GLY A 236 -16.46 30.39 -30.38
C GLY A 236 -16.48 31.92 -30.23
N LYS A 237 -17.67 32.51 -30.09
CA LYS A 237 -17.81 33.93 -29.77
C LYS A 237 -17.35 34.15 -28.33
N GLY A 238 -16.10 34.56 -28.14
CA GLY A 238 -15.54 34.89 -26.83
C GLY A 238 -14.04 35.16 -26.90
N LEU A 239 -13.60 36.24 -26.27
CA LEU A 239 -12.17 36.44 -26.00
C LEU A 239 -11.76 35.34 -25.01
N ASN A 240 -10.70 34.57 -25.29
CA ASN A 240 -10.16 33.55 -24.38
C ASN A 240 -9.56 34.20 -23.13
N MET A 241 -10.37 34.84 -22.30
CA MET A 241 -9.99 35.30 -20.99
C MET A 241 -10.17 34.12 -20.05
N MET A 242 -9.08 33.39 -19.78
CA MET A 242 -9.07 32.45 -18.67
C MET A 242 -9.54 33.21 -17.44
N LYS A 243 -10.68 32.80 -16.85
CA LYS A 243 -11.14 33.33 -15.57
C LYS A 243 -10.02 33.07 -14.59
N ARG A 244 -9.27 34.11 -14.19
CA ARG A 244 -8.28 33.99 -13.11
C ARG A 244 -9.03 33.38 -11.93
N LYS A 245 -8.52 32.25 -11.47
CA LYS A 245 -9.02 31.58 -10.28
C LYS A 245 -8.91 32.60 -9.14
N ALA A 246 -10.03 33.00 -8.58
CA ALA A 246 -10.02 33.81 -7.37
C ALA A 246 -9.39 32.94 -6.28
N ASP A 247 -8.26 33.38 -5.74
CA ASP A 247 -7.65 32.78 -4.58
C ASP A 247 -8.65 32.92 -3.42
N ASN A 248 -9.26 31.81 -3.02
CA ASN A 248 -10.07 31.73 -1.80
C ASN A 248 -9.14 31.73 -0.58
N ASP A 249 -8.49 32.85 -0.32
CA ASP A 249 -7.65 33.08 0.86
C ASP A 249 -8.41 33.82 1.98
N THR A 250 -9.74 33.67 2.03
CA THR A 250 -10.58 34.25 3.09
C THR A 250 -11.28 33.20 3.96
N GLU A 251 -10.74 31.98 4.05
CA GLU A 251 -11.15 30.98 5.05
C GLU A 251 -10.02 30.57 6.02
N THR A 252 -8.80 31.08 5.83
CA THR A 252 -7.64 30.79 6.70
C THR A 252 -7.49 31.77 7.87
N ALA A 253 -8.24 32.86 7.91
CA ALA A 253 -8.17 33.86 8.99
C ALA A 253 -9.15 33.62 10.16
N ALA A 254 -10.17 32.77 10.03
CA ALA A 254 -11.14 32.46 11.10
C ALA A 254 -10.72 31.30 12.02
N LYS A 255 -9.45 30.86 11.97
CA LYS A 255 -8.90 29.75 12.77
C LYS A 255 -7.89 30.16 13.84
N LEU A 256 -7.83 31.45 14.17
CA LEU A 256 -7.07 31.97 15.31
C LEU A 256 -8.01 32.24 16.50
N ALA A 257 -8.58 31.17 17.04
CA ALA A 257 -9.11 31.14 18.40
C ALA A 257 -8.29 30.10 19.20
N PRO A 258 -7.98 30.34 20.48
CA PRO A 258 -7.14 29.44 21.25
C PRO A 258 -7.84 28.06 21.36
N ARG A 259 -7.16 27.02 20.88
CA ARG A 259 -7.61 25.63 21.00
C ARG A 259 -7.53 25.21 22.46
N GLU A 260 -8.66 25.23 23.15
CA GLU A 260 -8.85 24.42 24.35
C GLU A 260 -8.84 22.93 23.98
N SER A 261 -8.18 22.15 24.83
CA SER A 261 -7.92 20.72 24.70
C SER A 261 -9.20 19.88 24.83
N GLY A 262 -9.89 19.64 23.72
CA GLY A 262 -11.03 18.72 23.65
C GLY A 262 -10.72 17.45 22.86
N ARG A 263 -9.96 16.49 23.42
CA ARG A 263 -9.81 15.13 22.88
C ARG A 263 -10.81 14.12 23.49
N GLY A 264 -11.99 14.59 23.88
CA GLY A 264 -13.00 13.80 24.61
C GLY A 264 -14.28 13.49 23.83
N SER A 265 -14.70 14.34 22.88
CA SER A 265 -16.03 14.27 22.27
C SER A 265 -16.18 13.13 21.26
N ASP A 266 -15.18 12.91 20.41
CA ASP A 266 -15.30 11.94 19.31
C ASP A 266 -15.24 10.48 19.78
N ARG A 267 -14.64 10.24 20.94
CA ARG A 267 -14.55 8.91 21.55
C ARG A 267 -15.83 8.53 22.27
N ALA A 268 -16.44 9.49 22.96
CA ALA A 268 -17.73 9.32 23.64
C ALA A 268 -18.88 9.15 22.65
N ALA A 269 -18.90 9.92 21.55
CA ALA A 269 -19.89 9.75 20.49
C ALA A 269 -19.80 8.37 19.82
N ARG A 270 -18.58 7.85 19.64
CA ARG A 270 -18.35 6.50 19.09
C ARG A 270 -18.71 5.38 20.06
N SER A 271 -18.53 5.56 21.37
CA SER A 271 -18.90 4.53 22.36
C SER A 271 -20.41 4.44 22.53
N GLN A 272 -21.12 5.57 22.55
CA GLN A 272 -22.59 5.60 22.63
C GLN A 272 -23.25 4.90 21.43
N LEU A 273 -22.76 5.15 20.22
CA LEU A 273 -23.25 4.44 19.02
C LEU A 273 -23.00 2.92 19.06
N MET A 274 -21.93 2.47 19.71
CA MET A 274 -21.67 1.04 19.89
C MET A 274 -22.60 0.41 20.95
N GLU A 275 -22.86 1.12 22.05
CA GLU A 275 -23.76 0.64 23.10
C GLU A 275 -25.21 0.53 22.59
N GLU A 276 -25.68 1.51 21.83
CA GLU A 276 -26.99 1.47 21.17
C GLU A 276 -27.09 0.30 20.18
N ALA A 277 -26.05 0.06 19.38
CA ALA A 277 -26.01 -1.06 18.43
C ALA A 277 -26.00 -2.44 19.11
N LEU A 278 -25.40 -2.56 20.30
CA LEU A 278 -25.41 -3.79 21.08
C LEU A 278 -26.76 -4.03 21.76
N LEU A 279 -27.40 -2.98 22.29
CA LEU A 279 -28.73 -3.06 22.88
C LEU A 279 -29.80 -3.43 21.84
N ALA A 280 -29.70 -2.88 20.62
CA ALA A 280 -30.61 -3.19 19.52
C ALA A 280 -30.50 -4.65 19.01
N ARG A 281 -29.43 -5.38 19.36
CA ARG A 281 -29.25 -6.79 19.02
C ARG A 281 -29.68 -7.74 20.15
N LEU A 282 -29.88 -7.21 21.35
CA LEU A 282 -30.26 -7.96 22.55
C LEU A 282 -31.75 -7.84 22.90
N GLY A 283 -32.48 -6.91 22.27
CA GLY A 283 -33.96 -6.84 22.28
C GLY A 283 -34.55 -7.47 21.02
#